data_AF-A0A1V5TGA5-F1
#
_entry.id   AF-A0A1V5TGA5-F1
#
_cell.length_a   1.000
_cell.length_b   1.000
_cell.length_c   1.000
_cell.angle_alpha   90.00
_cell.angle_beta   90.00
_cell.angle_gamma   90.00
#
_symmetry.space_group_name_H-M   'P 1'
#
loop_
_entity.id
_entity.type
_entity.pdbx_description
1 polymer ?
#
loop_
_entity_poly.entity_id
_entity_poly.type
_entity_poly.pdbx_seq_one_letter_code
_entity_poly.pdbx_strand_id
1 'polypeptide(L)'
;MAGSDNPKTLERLILLGIEKHNYHAFPVRFWDLFGEGGHPVRTTVSEMGPLLIARLLGLSDAQEGVLNIIFRIADDRGMLLLDLKDLRAMVRYVGDHAKEFTFEYGNIAAQSAGAIQRSLLSLEDQGGEFFFGEPALDIFDWMKTDTDGRGFINILHCVKLYQMPAIYSTFLLWMLSELFEALPEAGDPDKPKLVFFFDEAHLLFDEAPKALLDKVEQVVRLVRSKGVGVYFITQNPADLPPNVLGQLGNRVQHALRGFTPVEQRQIRAAAQTFRPNPKIDTEKVLTELATGEALVSCLDADGRPGIVERGYIVTPHSMFGTIDDGLRRQLIAASPMGGKYDREIDRESAYEILTAKVKQEAAAQQAQQAEEQRQKEMQAQRKEYERQQKEQARLQRERDAAMRRAYGGTGRRRKSPLEQMGNTALNTIGRELGRSVIRGILGSLRR
;
A
#
# COMPACT_ATOMS: atom_id res chain seq x y z
N MET A 1 21.18 21.39 -16.72
CA MET A 1 21.86 22.36 -17.61
C MET A 1 23.32 22.52 -17.20
N ALA A 2 24.19 22.96 -18.10
CA ALA A 2 25.58 23.27 -17.77
C ALA A 2 25.66 24.49 -16.84
N GLY A 3 26.72 24.54 -16.04
CA GLY A 3 27.04 25.71 -15.23
C GLY A 3 27.49 26.90 -16.07
N SER A 4 27.67 28.03 -15.40
CA SER A 4 28.23 29.24 -15.98
C SER A 4 29.06 29.98 -14.93
N ASP A 5 29.96 30.82 -15.42
CA ASP A 5 30.75 31.68 -14.56
C ASP A 5 29.88 32.68 -13.81
N ASN A 6 30.14 32.83 -12.52
CA ASN A 6 29.64 33.92 -11.71
C ASN A 6 30.76 34.39 -10.77
N PRO A 7 30.67 35.61 -10.19
CA PRO A 7 31.75 36.18 -9.38
C PRO A 7 32.24 35.25 -8.25
N LYS A 8 31.32 34.59 -7.53
CA LYS A 8 31.66 33.69 -6.42
C LYS A 8 32.32 32.39 -6.90
N THR A 9 31.87 31.88 -8.04
CA THR A 9 32.45 30.68 -8.65
C THR A 9 33.88 30.96 -9.13
N LEU A 10 34.10 32.08 -9.81
CA LEU A 10 35.44 32.48 -10.27
C LEU A 10 36.40 32.70 -9.10
N GLU A 11 35.95 33.42 -8.06
CA GLU A 11 36.75 33.62 -6.83
C GLU A 11 37.17 32.28 -6.21
N ARG A 12 36.24 31.31 -6.14
CA ARG A 12 36.53 29.98 -5.62
C ARG A 12 37.52 29.20 -6.50
N LEU A 13 37.37 29.26 -7.82
CA LEU A 13 38.29 28.59 -8.74
C LEU A 13 39.71 29.17 -8.64
N ILE A 14 39.84 30.48 -8.53
CA ILE A 14 41.13 31.17 -8.31
C ILE A 14 41.75 30.74 -6.97
N LEU A 15 40.97 30.74 -5.88
CA LEU A 15 41.42 30.31 -4.56
C LEU A 15 41.98 28.88 -4.59
N LEU A 16 41.36 28.00 -5.38
CA LEU A 16 41.73 26.60 -5.52
C LEU A 16 42.83 26.33 -6.57
N GLY A 17 43.25 27.35 -7.32
CA GLY A 17 44.22 27.19 -8.42
C GLY A 17 43.67 26.37 -9.61
N ILE A 18 42.36 26.37 -9.82
CA ILE A 18 41.72 25.62 -10.92
C ILE A 18 41.59 26.55 -12.14
N GLU A 19 42.48 26.39 -13.11
CA GLU A 19 42.51 27.22 -14.33
C GLU A 19 41.42 26.85 -15.35
N LYS A 20 41.02 25.58 -15.40
CA LYS A 20 40.01 25.08 -16.35
C LYS A 20 38.89 24.37 -15.61
N HIS A 21 37.72 24.99 -15.60
CA HIS A 21 36.51 24.40 -15.04
C HIS A 21 35.49 24.13 -16.16
N ASN A 22 35.44 22.88 -16.61
CA ASN A 22 34.58 22.50 -17.73
C ASN A 22 33.13 22.34 -17.29
N TYR A 23 32.31 23.37 -17.50
CA TYR A 23 30.88 23.28 -17.25
C TYR A 23 30.19 22.28 -18.17
N HIS A 24 29.30 21.47 -17.61
CA HIS A 24 28.52 20.51 -18.37
C HIS A 24 27.22 20.15 -17.65
N ALA A 25 26.23 19.69 -18.42
CA ALA A 25 25.00 19.15 -17.87
C ALA A 25 25.20 17.69 -17.44
N PHE A 26 24.37 17.25 -16.50
CA PHE A 26 24.24 15.84 -16.13
C PHE A 26 22.85 15.34 -16.50
N PRO A 27 22.72 14.04 -16.82
CA PRO A 27 21.42 13.42 -17.03
C PRO A 27 20.63 13.42 -15.71
N VAL A 28 19.39 13.92 -15.75
CA VAL A 28 18.51 14.05 -14.57
C VAL A 28 17.16 13.44 -14.88
N ARG A 29 16.54 12.79 -13.89
CA ARG A 29 15.14 12.36 -13.93
C ARG A 29 14.42 12.85 -12.69
N PHE A 30 13.17 13.28 -12.85
CA PHE A 30 12.34 13.73 -11.75
C PHE A 30 11.31 12.66 -11.40
N TRP A 31 11.17 12.42 -10.11
CA TRP A 31 10.25 11.47 -9.50
C TRP A 31 9.42 12.22 -8.47
N ASP A 32 8.18 11.79 -8.23
CA ASP A 32 7.29 12.39 -7.25
C ASP A 32 6.31 11.31 -6.78
N LEU A 33 5.99 11.25 -5.50
CA LEU A 33 4.98 10.31 -5.01
C LEU A 33 3.57 10.66 -5.54
N PHE A 34 3.31 11.96 -5.72
CA PHE A 34 2.01 12.46 -6.18
C PHE A 34 1.93 12.64 -7.70
N GLY A 35 3.05 12.49 -8.41
CA GLY A 35 3.13 12.63 -9.86
C GLY A 35 2.95 14.07 -10.39
N GLU A 36 3.09 15.10 -9.55
CA GLU A 36 2.90 16.50 -9.95
C GLU A 36 4.19 17.13 -10.48
N GLY A 37 5.31 16.87 -9.80
CA GLY A 37 6.64 17.40 -10.09
C GLY A 37 7.61 16.39 -10.69
N GLY A 38 7.15 15.18 -11.03
CA GLY A 38 7.98 14.08 -11.54
C GLY A 38 7.14 12.87 -11.94
N HIS A 39 7.80 11.79 -12.40
CA HIS A 39 7.12 10.53 -12.63
C HIS A 39 6.61 9.96 -11.30
N PRO A 40 5.35 9.46 -11.25
CA PRO A 40 4.76 8.92 -10.04
C PRO A 40 5.57 7.71 -9.55
N VAL A 41 5.92 7.70 -8.27
CA VAL A 41 6.56 6.56 -7.61
C VAL A 41 5.49 5.82 -6.81
N ARG A 42 5.29 4.54 -7.15
CA ARG A 42 4.34 3.66 -6.49
C ARG A 42 5.00 2.36 -6.04
N THR A 43 4.33 1.66 -5.14
CA THR A 43 4.59 0.28 -4.74
C THR A 43 3.27 -0.42 -4.49
N THR A 44 3.23 -1.75 -4.47
CA THR A 44 2.02 -2.47 -4.09
C THR A 44 2.00 -2.83 -2.60
N VAL A 45 0.81 -3.03 -2.04
CA VAL A 45 0.67 -3.54 -0.67
C VAL A 45 1.34 -4.92 -0.53
N SER A 46 1.25 -5.76 -1.55
CA SER A 46 1.93 -7.06 -1.63
C SER A 46 3.46 -6.93 -1.57
N GLU A 47 4.07 -5.99 -2.30
CA GLU A 47 5.52 -5.76 -2.27
C GLU A 47 6.01 -5.24 -0.92
N MET A 48 5.24 -4.37 -0.25
CA MET A 48 5.58 -3.97 1.12
C MET A 48 5.51 -5.13 2.11
N GLY A 49 4.52 -5.99 1.94
CA GLY A 49 4.27 -7.11 2.83
C GLY A 49 3.71 -6.70 4.21
N PRO A 50 3.30 -7.69 5.02
CA PRO A 50 2.60 -7.46 6.28
C PRO A 50 3.47 -6.76 7.33
N LEU A 51 4.78 -7.03 7.33
CA LEU A 51 5.69 -6.46 8.32
C LEU A 51 5.86 -4.95 8.15
N LEU A 52 6.15 -4.48 6.93
CA LEU A 52 6.35 -3.05 6.69
C LEU A 52 5.04 -2.28 6.87
N ILE A 53 3.92 -2.83 6.39
CA ILE A 53 2.59 -2.24 6.60
C ILE A 53 2.24 -2.17 8.08
N ALA A 54 2.51 -3.21 8.88
CA ALA A 54 2.26 -3.18 10.32
C ALA A 54 3.03 -2.05 11.01
N ARG A 55 4.29 -1.82 10.62
CA ARG A 55 5.11 -0.74 11.18
C ARG A 55 4.63 0.63 10.73
N LEU A 56 4.31 0.80 9.45
CA LEU A 56 3.71 2.02 8.89
C LEU A 56 2.45 2.43 9.65
N LEU A 57 1.58 1.46 9.93
CA LEU A 57 0.31 1.70 10.61
C LEU A 57 0.44 1.78 12.14
N GLY A 58 1.65 1.64 12.69
CA GLY A 58 1.89 1.64 14.13
C GLY A 58 1.20 0.51 14.88
N LEU A 59 1.07 -0.66 14.26
CA LEU A 59 0.34 -1.80 14.82
C LEU A 59 1.09 -2.45 15.99
N SER A 60 0.33 -2.95 16.96
CA SER A 60 0.85 -3.82 18.02
C SER A 60 1.15 -5.24 17.51
N ASP A 61 1.95 -6.01 18.26
CA ASP A 61 2.32 -7.40 17.89
C ASP A 61 1.09 -8.28 17.58
N ALA A 62 0.00 -8.11 18.34
CA ALA A 62 -1.24 -8.85 18.11
C ALA A 62 -1.95 -8.41 16.81
N GLN A 63 -1.89 -7.13 16.46
CA GLN A 63 -2.46 -6.60 15.22
C GLN A 63 -1.58 -6.98 14.02
N GLU A 64 -0.26 -6.95 14.16
CA GLU A 64 0.69 -7.47 13.19
C GLU A 64 0.44 -8.96 12.92
N GLY A 65 0.21 -9.78 13.94
CA GLY A 65 -0.15 -11.19 13.77
C GLY A 65 -1.43 -11.38 12.95
N VAL A 66 -2.47 -10.57 13.21
CA VAL A 66 -3.71 -10.58 12.41
C VAL A 66 -3.45 -10.12 10.97
N LEU A 67 -2.62 -9.10 10.76
CA LEU A 67 -2.26 -8.63 9.43
C LEU A 67 -1.52 -9.71 8.63
N ASN A 68 -0.58 -10.44 9.26
CA ASN A 68 0.10 -11.58 8.64
C ASN A 68 -0.90 -12.66 8.20
N ILE A 69 -1.91 -12.98 9.03
CA ILE A 69 -2.98 -13.92 8.65
C ILE A 69 -3.76 -13.40 7.44
N ILE A 70 -4.10 -12.10 7.40
CA ILE A 70 -4.83 -11.49 6.28
C ILE A 70 -4.04 -11.62 4.97
N PHE A 71 -2.75 -11.31 4.98
CA PHE A 71 -1.87 -11.49 3.82
C PHE A 71 -1.81 -12.95 3.40
N ARG A 72 -1.65 -13.87 4.37
CA ARG A 72 -1.59 -15.30 4.06
C ARG A 72 -2.87 -15.82 3.40
N ILE A 73 -4.04 -15.38 3.88
CA ILE A 73 -5.33 -15.73 3.27
C ILE A 73 -5.46 -15.14 1.87
N ALA A 74 -4.95 -13.93 1.62
CA ALA A 74 -4.92 -13.32 0.30
C ALA A 74 -4.10 -14.18 -0.68
N ASP A 75 -2.89 -14.57 -0.27
CA ASP A 75 -1.96 -15.39 -1.05
C ASP A 75 -2.55 -16.78 -1.37
N ASP A 76 -3.05 -17.49 -0.35
CA ASP A 76 -3.61 -18.84 -0.51
C ASP A 76 -4.86 -18.83 -1.43
N ARG A 77 -5.53 -17.68 -1.57
CA ARG A 77 -6.70 -17.49 -2.42
C ARG A 77 -6.41 -16.77 -3.74
N GLY A 78 -5.14 -16.45 -4.02
CA GLY A 78 -4.72 -15.74 -5.22
C GLY A 78 -5.35 -14.35 -5.37
N MET A 79 -5.65 -13.67 -4.26
CA MET A 79 -6.21 -12.32 -4.26
C MET A 79 -5.08 -11.30 -4.13
N LEU A 80 -4.88 -10.48 -5.16
CA LEU A 80 -3.82 -9.47 -5.18
C LEU A 80 -4.12 -8.34 -4.21
N LEU A 81 -3.11 -7.89 -3.47
CA LEU A 81 -3.15 -6.70 -2.64
C LEU A 81 -2.33 -5.60 -3.32
N LEU A 82 -2.95 -4.82 -4.19
CA LEU A 82 -2.27 -3.80 -4.97
C LEU A 82 -2.31 -2.46 -4.23
N ASP A 83 -3.52 -2.03 -3.84
CA ASP A 83 -3.76 -0.72 -3.21
C ASP A 83 -4.33 -0.83 -1.79
N LEU A 84 -4.62 0.33 -1.16
CA LEU A 84 -5.21 0.37 0.18
C LEU A 84 -6.67 -0.13 0.22
N LYS A 85 -7.41 -0.04 -0.90
CA LYS A 85 -8.79 -0.54 -0.99
C LYS A 85 -8.80 -2.06 -0.95
N ASP A 86 -7.85 -2.71 -1.59
CA ASP A 86 -7.66 -4.17 -1.53
C ASP A 86 -7.41 -4.64 -0.11
N LEU A 87 -6.46 -4.02 0.57
CA LEU A 87 -6.12 -4.40 1.93
C LEU A 87 -7.30 -4.17 2.87
N ARG A 88 -8.01 -3.04 2.73
CA ARG A 88 -9.23 -2.79 3.50
C ARG A 88 -10.31 -3.82 3.21
N ALA A 89 -10.53 -4.17 1.94
CA ALA A 89 -11.51 -5.19 1.57
C ALA A 89 -11.15 -6.53 2.20
N MET A 90 -9.88 -6.92 2.17
CA MET A 90 -9.39 -8.15 2.78
C MET A 90 -9.49 -8.15 4.30
N VAL A 91 -9.10 -7.06 4.97
CA VAL A 91 -9.23 -6.93 6.43
C VAL A 91 -10.71 -7.07 6.84
N ARG A 92 -11.63 -6.44 6.09
CA ARG A 92 -13.07 -6.57 6.34
C ARG A 92 -13.54 -8.01 6.11
N TYR A 93 -13.18 -8.59 4.97
CA TYR A 93 -13.58 -9.95 4.61
C TYR A 93 -13.14 -10.98 5.65
N VAL A 94 -11.86 -10.93 6.04
CA VAL A 94 -11.29 -11.82 7.06
C VAL A 94 -11.92 -11.57 8.44
N GLY A 95 -12.22 -10.32 8.78
CA GLY A 95 -12.93 -9.97 10.01
C GLY A 95 -14.36 -10.54 10.07
N ASP A 96 -15.14 -10.38 8.98
CA ASP A 96 -16.52 -10.87 8.87
C ASP A 96 -16.59 -12.41 8.91
N HIS A 97 -15.56 -13.09 8.38
CA HIS A 97 -15.47 -14.54 8.28
C HIS A 97 -14.47 -15.15 9.29
N ALA A 98 -14.10 -14.43 10.36
CA ALA A 98 -13.05 -14.83 11.30
C ALA A 98 -13.24 -16.25 11.86
N LYS A 99 -14.49 -16.68 12.08
CA LYS A 99 -14.81 -18.04 12.59
C LYS A 99 -14.43 -19.14 11.61
N GLU A 100 -14.51 -18.88 10.31
CA GLU A 100 -14.16 -19.84 9.26
C GLU A 100 -12.64 -20.00 9.17
N PHE A 101 -11.90 -18.90 9.34
CA PHE A 101 -10.44 -18.90 9.25
C PHE A 101 -9.72 -19.31 10.52
N THR A 102 -10.36 -19.21 11.69
CA THR A 102 -9.71 -19.43 13.00
C THR A 102 -9.02 -20.79 13.12
N PHE A 103 -9.63 -21.85 12.59
CA PHE A 103 -9.09 -23.20 12.73
C PHE A 103 -7.83 -23.43 11.87
N GLU A 104 -7.77 -22.80 10.69
CA GLU A 104 -6.69 -23.01 9.72
C GLU A 104 -5.53 -22.02 9.93
N TYR A 105 -5.84 -20.77 10.24
CA TYR A 105 -4.86 -19.68 10.28
C TYR A 105 -4.59 -19.15 11.70
N GLY A 106 -5.40 -19.55 12.68
CA GLY A 106 -5.33 -19.04 14.04
C GLY A 106 -6.32 -17.92 14.33
N ASN A 107 -6.39 -17.51 15.59
CA ASN A 107 -7.44 -16.62 16.09
C ASN A 107 -7.32 -15.20 15.53
N ILE A 108 -8.40 -14.72 14.91
CA ILE A 108 -8.52 -13.36 14.40
C ILE A 108 -9.44 -12.56 15.33
N ALA A 109 -8.85 -11.73 16.19
CA ALA A 109 -9.62 -10.87 17.08
C ALA A 109 -10.30 -9.73 16.31
N ALA A 110 -11.62 -9.59 16.45
CA ALA A 110 -12.41 -8.55 15.79
C ALA A 110 -11.93 -7.13 16.15
N GLN A 111 -11.46 -6.94 17.38
CA GLN A 111 -10.90 -5.65 17.84
C GLN A 111 -9.63 -5.28 17.07
N SER A 112 -8.76 -6.26 16.76
CA SER A 112 -7.53 -6.06 16.00
C SER A 112 -7.85 -5.72 14.54
N ALA A 113 -8.76 -6.46 13.90
CA ALA A 113 -9.20 -6.15 12.54
C ALA A 113 -9.81 -4.73 12.44
N GLY A 114 -10.63 -4.34 13.42
CA GLY A 114 -11.20 -2.99 13.49
C GLY A 114 -10.16 -1.90 13.76
N ALA A 115 -9.07 -2.19 14.49
CA ALA A 115 -7.97 -1.26 14.66
C ALA A 115 -7.18 -1.06 13.36
N ILE A 116 -6.86 -2.15 12.65
CA ILE A 116 -6.19 -2.11 11.35
C ILE A 116 -7.00 -1.27 10.36
N GLN A 117 -8.32 -1.47 10.29
CA GLN A 117 -9.20 -0.65 9.43
C GLN A 117 -9.08 0.86 9.72
N ARG A 118 -9.09 1.26 10.99
CA ARG A 118 -8.97 2.69 11.35
C ARG A 118 -7.60 3.26 10.99
N SER A 119 -6.53 2.49 11.20
CA SER A 119 -5.19 2.93 10.80
C SER A 119 -5.09 3.09 9.28
N LEU A 120 -5.69 2.19 8.50
CA LEU A 120 -5.72 2.30 7.03
C LEU A 120 -6.49 3.54 6.57
N LEU A 121 -7.63 3.86 7.18
CA LEU A 121 -8.37 5.10 6.86
C LEU A 121 -7.53 6.35 7.14
N SER A 122 -6.83 6.39 8.27
CA SER A 122 -5.94 7.52 8.60
C SER A 122 -4.80 7.69 7.58
N LEU A 123 -4.28 6.58 7.04
CA LEU A 123 -3.24 6.61 6.01
C LEU A 123 -3.80 7.08 4.66
N GLU A 124 -5.01 6.67 4.30
CA GLU A 124 -5.72 7.17 3.10
C GLU A 124 -5.95 8.67 3.18
N ASP A 125 -6.42 9.18 4.33
CA ASP A 125 -6.65 10.61 4.57
C ASP A 125 -5.35 11.44 4.44
N GLN A 126 -4.20 10.81 4.66
CA GLN A 126 -2.87 11.41 4.48
C GLN A 126 -2.33 11.28 3.05
N GLY A 127 -3.09 10.71 2.11
CA GLY A 127 -2.68 10.56 0.71
C GLY A 127 -1.89 9.27 0.43
N GLY A 128 -2.02 8.23 1.27
CA GLY A 128 -1.41 6.93 1.02
C GLY A 128 -1.85 6.28 -0.30
N GLU A 129 -3.05 6.64 -0.79
CA GLU A 129 -3.60 6.18 -2.08
C GLU A 129 -2.73 6.53 -3.29
N PHE A 130 -1.93 7.59 -3.23
CA PHE A 130 -1.01 7.94 -4.34
C PHE A 130 0.22 7.04 -4.37
N PHE A 131 0.59 6.46 -3.23
CA PHE A 131 1.79 5.63 -3.12
C PHE A 131 1.51 4.15 -3.40
N PHE A 132 0.33 3.65 -3.02
CA PHE A 132 -0.02 2.24 -3.21
C PHE A 132 -0.77 2.01 -4.53
N GLY A 133 -0.16 1.29 -5.46
CA GLY A 133 -0.77 0.93 -6.74
C GLY A 133 0.25 0.51 -7.80
N GLU A 134 -0.23 0.29 -9.02
CA GLU A 134 0.60 -0.12 -10.15
C GLU A 134 0.77 1.00 -11.20
N PRO A 135 1.89 1.01 -11.96
CA PRO A 135 3.01 0.09 -11.81
C PRO A 135 3.92 0.49 -10.65
N ALA A 136 4.31 -0.50 -9.87
CA ALA A 136 5.34 -0.35 -8.86
C ALA A 136 6.66 0.08 -9.51
N LEU A 137 7.44 0.87 -8.77
CA LEU A 137 8.76 1.31 -9.22
C LEU A 137 9.69 0.10 -9.37
N ASP A 138 10.21 -0.06 -10.58
CA ASP A 138 11.33 -0.95 -10.85
C ASP A 138 12.64 -0.23 -10.50
N ILE A 139 13.26 -0.64 -9.39
CA ILE A 139 14.51 0.00 -8.90
C ILE A 139 15.66 -0.03 -9.93
N PHE A 140 15.65 -0.96 -10.89
CA PHE A 140 16.67 -1.02 -11.92
C PHE A 140 16.55 0.14 -12.91
N ASP A 141 15.38 0.77 -13.02
CA ASP A 141 15.22 1.99 -13.81
C ASP A 141 16.03 3.16 -13.27
N TRP A 142 16.27 3.22 -11.95
CA TRP A 142 17.11 4.24 -11.32
C TRP A 142 18.61 4.01 -11.55
N MET A 143 19.01 2.77 -11.86
CA MET A 143 20.41 2.39 -12.08
C MET A 143 20.82 2.43 -13.56
N LYS A 144 19.92 2.86 -14.44
CA LYS A 144 20.22 3.04 -15.87
C LYS A 144 21.27 4.13 -16.08
N THR A 145 21.96 4.04 -17.21
CA THR A 145 22.88 5.06 -17.70
C THR A 145 22.33 5.73 -18.97
N ASP A 146 22.77 6.95 -19.24
CA ASP A 146 22.49 7.65 -20.48
C ASP A 146 23.32 7.08 -21.65
N THR A 147 23.17 7.67 -22.84
CA THR A 147 23.89 7.26 -24.05
C THR A 147 25.41 7.41 -23.94
N ASP A 148 25.90 8.27 -23.06
CA ASP A 148 27.32 8.53 -22.82
C ASP A 148 27.88 7.65 -21.68
N GLY A 149 27.06 6.75 -21.14
CA GLY A 149 27.41 5.85 -20.04
C GLY A 149 27.39 6.51 -18.65
N ARG A 150 26.83 7.71 -18.51
CA ARG A 150 26.71 8.41 -17.22
C ARG A 150 25.45 7.95 -16.48
N GLY A 151 25.57 7.71 -15.17
CA GLY A 151 24.41 7.41 -14.33
C GLY A 151 23.44 8.59 -14.25
N PHE A 152 22.14 8.33 -14.23
CA PHE A 152 21.13 9.37 -14.03
C PHE A 152 21.12 9.88 -12.59
N ILE A 153 21.01 11.20 -12.43
CA ILE A 153 20.67 11.82 -11.15
C ILE A 153 19.15 11.77 -11.00
N ASN A 154 18.67 10.84 -10.18
CA ASN A 154 17.25 10.72 -9.86
C ASN A 154 16.90 11.69 -8.72
N ILE A 155 16.03 12.67 -8.99
CA ILE A 155 15.58 13.67 -8.03
C ILE A 155 14.16 13.34 -7.62
N LEU A 156 13.96 13.01 -6.35
CA LEU A 156 12.63 12.87 -5.77
C LEU A 156 12.11 14.24 -5.32
N HIS A 157 11.02 14.69 -5.91
CA HIS A 157 10.39 15.97 -5.64
C HIS A 157 9.48 15.87 -4.41
N CYS A 158 10.02 16.13 -3.23
CA CYS A 158 9.33 15.92 -1.95
C CYS A 158 8.57 17.14 -1.41
N VAL A 159 8.23 18.16 -2.22
CA VAL A 159 7.66 19.43 -1.70
C VAL A 159 6.38 19.22 -0.89
N LYS A 160 5.47 18.37 -1.36
CA LYS A 160 4.26 17.97 -0.60
C LYS A 160 4.58 16.89 0.42
N LEU A 161 5.40 15.91 0.03
CA LEU A 161 5.74 14.75 0.86
C LEU A 161 6.39 15.14 2.19
N TYR A 162 7.12 16.25 2.24
CA TYR A 162 7.69 16.84 3.46
C TYR A 162 6.63 17.08 4.55
N GLN A 163 5.38 17.35 4.17
CA GLN A 163 4.29 17.59 5.12
C GLN A 163 3.65 16.28 5.64
N MET A 164 4.14 15.12 5.18
CA MET A 164 3.61 13.79 5.46
C MET A 164 4.72 12.84 5.94
N PRO A 165 5.27 13.03 7.16
CA PRO A 165 6.44 12.29 7.64
C PRO A 165 6.26 10.77 7.64
N ALA A 166 5.06 10.29 7.98
CA ALA A 166 4.77 8.85 8.00
C ALA A 166 4.91 8.19 6.61
N ILE A 167 4.42 8.85 5.55
CA ILE A 167 4.54 8.35 4.17
C ILE A 167 5.98 8.44 3.71
N TYR A 168 6.68 9.54 4.02
CA TYR A 168 8.08 9.72 3.67
C TYR A 168 8.96 8.61 4.25
N SER A 169 8.94 8.41 5.56
CA SER A 169 9.76 7.40 6.25
C SER A 169 9.45 5.98 5.76
N THR A 170 8.18 5.71 5.45
CA THR A 170 7.75 4.43 4.89
C THR A 170 8.29 4.20 3.49
N PHE A 171 8.16 5.20 2.62
CA PHE A 171 8.72 5.13 1.27
C PHE A 171 10.23 4.86 1.33
N LEU A 172 10.97 5.56 2.19
CA LEU A 172 12.41 5.35 2.32
C LEU A 172 12.75 3.95 2.83
N LEU A 173 12.04 3.45 3.85
CA LEU A 173 12.28 2.10 4.37
C LEU A 173 11.95 1.04 3.32
N TRP A 174 10.81 1.17 2.65
CA TRP A 174 10.42 0.26 1.57
C TRP A 174 11.50 0.24 0.49
N MET A 175 11.90 1.42 -0.01
CA MET A 175 12.92 1.56 -1.03
C MET A 175 14.27 0.93 -0.62
N LEU A 176 14.73 1.17 0.62
CA LEU A 176 15.96 0.57 1.12
C LEU A 176 15.85 -0.97 1.25
N SER A 177 14.69 -1.47 1.65
CA SER A 177 14.42 -2.91 1.74
C SER A 177 14.38 -3.54 0.35
N GLU A 178 13.69 -2.91 -0.60
CA GLU A 178 13.62 -3.32 -2.01
C GLU A 178 15.03 -3.41 -2.62
N LEU A 179 15.89 -2.42 -2.38
CA LEU A 179 17.28 -2.47 -2.82
C LEU A 179 18.06 -3.63 -2.23
N PHE A 180 17.84 -3.93 -0.95
CA PHE A 180 18.51 -5.04 -0.28
C PHE A 180 18.05 -6.40 -0.84
N GLU A 181 16.76 -6.55 -1.14
CA GLU A 181 16.18 -7.79 -1.62
C GLU A 181 16.47 -8.03 -3.11
N ALA A 182 16.30 -7.02 -3.94
CA ALA A 182 16.43 -7.14 -5.39
C ALA A 182 17.90 -7.14 -5.88
N LEU A 183 18.82 -6.51 -5.14
CA LEU A 183 20.24 -6.48 -5.56
C LEU A 183 21.01 -7.72 -5.11
N PRO A 184 21.84 -8.30 -5.99
CA PRO A 184 22.82 -9.31 -5.58
C PRO A 184 23.96 -8.66 -4.80
N GLU A 185 24.64 -9.46 -3.98
CA GLU A 185 25.90 -9.06 -3.35
C GLU A 185 26.89 -8.57 -4.42
N ALA A 186 27.55 -7.44 -4.18
CA ALA A 186 28.41 -6.77 -5.15
C ALA A 186 29.90 -6.89 -4.84
N GLY A 187 30.28 -7.39 -3.65
CA GLY A 187 31.68 -7.37 -3.21
C GLY A 187 32.18 -5.94 -3.01
N ASP A 188 33.34 -5.62 -3.57
CA ASP A 188 33.98 -4.30 -3.45
C ASP A 188 34.26 -3.70 -4.85
N PRO A 189 33.22 -3.17 -5.53
CA PRO A 189 33.36 -2.59 -6.86
C PRO A 189 33.99 -1.19 -6.79
N ASP A 190 34.78 -0.82 -7.82
CA ASP A 190 35.39 0.52 -7.94
C ASP A 190 34.37 1.68 -7.90
N LYS A 191 33.13 1.41 -8.30
CA LYS A 191 32.02 2.37 -8.29
C LYS A 191 30.78 1.74 -7.67
N PRO A 192 30.02 2.50 -6.85
CA PRO A 192 28.74 2.03 -6.34
C PRO A 192 27.75 1.84 -7.50
N LYS A 193 26.81 0.90 -7.33
CA LYS A 193 25.67 0.71 -8.25
C LYS A 193 24.68 1.86 -8.14
N LEU A 194 24.51 2.39 -6.92
CA LEU A 194 23.59 3.47 -6.61
C LEU A 194 24.06 4.21 -5.35
N VAL A 195 23.79 5.51 -5.27
CA VAL A 195 24.06 6.33 -4.09
C VAL A 195 22.80 7.11 -3.74
N PHE A 196 22.34 6.95 -2.51
CA PHE A 196 21.23 7.73 -1.94
C PHE A 196 21.72 8.88 -1.11
N PHE A 197 21.15 10.05 -1.38
CA PHE A 197 21.28 11.25 -0.56
C PHE A 197 19.93 11.53 0.08
N PHE A 198 19.85 11.38 1.39
CA PHE A 198 18.68 11.74 2.18
C PHE A 198 18.88 13.17 2.68
N ASP A 199 18.27 14.11 1.99
CA ASP A 199 18.17 15.48 2.46
C ASP A 199 17.16 15.58 3.60
N GLU A 200 17.45 16.45 4.56
CA GLU A 200 16.70 16.58 5.82
C GLU A 200 16.45 15.23 6.50
N ALA A 201 17.54 14.49 6.72
CA ALA A 201 17.52 13.15 7.27
C ALA A 201 16.80 13.02 8.62
N HIS A 202 16.67 14.12 9.38
CA HIS A 202 15.93 14.16 10.65
C HIS A 202 14.47 13.69 10.48
N LEU A 203 13.84 13.97 9.34
CA LEU A 203 12.46 13.55 9.05
C LEU A 203 12.27 12.03 9.03
N LEU A 204 13.33 11.28 8.75
CA LEU A 204 13.29 9.81 8.77
C LEU A 204 13.20 9.27 10.21
N PHE A 205 13.73 10.02 11.17
CA PHE A 205 13.97 9.55 12.53
C PHE A 205 13.06 10.21 13.56
N ASP A 206 12.61 11.44 13.30
CA ASP A 206 11.68 12.16 14.15
C ASP A 206 10.33 11.44 14.19
N GLU A 207 9.87 11.14 15.40
CA GLU A 207 8.60 10.43 15.68
C GLU A 207 8.51 9.01 15.09
N ALA A 208 9.59 8.48 14.52
CA ALA A 208 9.64 7.12 14.01
C ALA A 208 9.57 6.09 15.16
N PRO A 209 8.71 5.07 15.07
CA PRO A 209 8.67 3.99 16.06
C PRO A 209 10.04 3.32 16.18
N LYS A 210 10.43 2.90 17.39
CA LYS A 210 11.74 2.25 17.62
C LYS A 210 12.03 1.09 16.65
N ALA A 211 11.02 0.28 16.36
CA ALA A 211 11.16 -0.83 15.42
C ALA A 211 11.51 -0.38 13.98
N LEU A 212 11.03 0.80 13.57
CA LEU A 212 11.38 1.42 12.28
C LEU A 212 12.86 1.87 12.29
N LEU A 213 13.30 2.52 13.36
CA LEU A 213 14.70 2.94 13.54
C LEU A 213 15.68 1.75 13.47
N ASP A 214 15.39 0.69 14.22
CA ASP A 214 16.22 -0.52 14.27
C ASP A 214 16.36 -1.17 12.88
N LYS A 215 15.26 -1.14 12.09
CA LYS A 215 15.26 -1.67 10.73
C LYS A 215 16.05 -0.79 9.77
N VAL A 216 15.88 0.54 9.84
CA VAL A 216 16.66 1.48 9.02
C VAL A 216 18.16 1.28 9.29
N GLU A 217 18.55 1.18 10.57
CA GLU A 217 19.94 0.88 10.95
C GLU A 217 20.43 -0.43 10.31
N GLN A 218 19.64 -1.50 10.44
CA GLN A 218 19.98 -2.80 9.84
C GLN A 218 20.12 -2.71 8.33
N VAL A 219 19.18 -2.07 7.64
CA VAL A 219 19.19 -2.01 6.17
C VAL A 219 20.32 -1.14 5.67
N VAL A 220 20.58 0.03 6.27
CA VAL A 220 21.73 0.89 5.91
C VAL A 220 23.05 0.12 6.05
N ARG A 221 23.18 -0.72 7.07
CA ARG A 221 24.36 -1.59 7.22
C ARG A 221 24.47 -2.64 6.12
N LEU A 222 23.35 -3.25 5.74
CA LEU A 222 23.32 -4.38 4.80
C LEU A 222 23.41 -3.94 3.32
N VAL A 223 22.80 -2.82 2.93
CA VAL A 223 22.81 -2.36 1.53
C VAL A 223 24.22 -2.00 1.03
N ARG A 224 25.16 -1.75 1.94
CA ARG A 224 26.57 -1.56 1.59
C ARG A 224 27.14 -2.75 0.82
N SER A 225 26.86 -3.99 1.25
CA SER A 225 27.39 -5.19 0.58
C SER A 225 26.77 -5.41 -0.81
N LYS A 226 25.64 -4.76 -1.09
CA LYS A 226 24.98 -4.70 -2.40
C LYS A 226 25.56 -3.65 -3.35
N GLY A 227 26.54 -2.87 -2.89
CA GLY A 227 27.14 -1.78 -3.66
C GLY A 227 26.31 -0.50 -3.65
N VAL A 228 25.49 -0.29 -2.62
CA VAL A 228 24.70 0.93 -2.44
C VAL A 228 25.32 1.82 -1.36
N GLY A 229 25.57 3.08 -1.70
CA GLY A 229 26.01 4.11 -0.75
C GLY A 229 24.83 4.88 -0.17
N VAL A 230 24.86 5.18 1.12
CA VAL A 230 23.84 6.00 1.80
C VAL A 230 24.51 7.20 2.47
N TYR A 231 24.00 8.40 2.17
CA TYR A 231 24.44 9.66 2.75
C TYR A 231 23.25 10.35 3.41
N PHE A 232 23.37 10.65 4.70
CA PHE A 232 22.41 11.46 5.43
C PHE A 232 22.91 12.91 5.48
N ILE A 233 22.06 13.84 5.04
CA ILE A 233 22.33 15.27 5.05
C ILE A 233 21.41 15.86 6.12
N THR A 234 22.01 16.50 7.12
CA THR A 234 21.28 17.15 8.21
C THR A 234 22.03 18.42 8.63
N GLN A 235 21.29 19.38 9.18
CA GLN A 235 21.85 20.58 9.77
C GLN A 235 22.56 20.27 11.10
N ASN A 236 22.03 19.32 11.88
CA ASN A 236 22.59 18.94 13.17
C ASN A 236 22.86 17.42 13.23
N PRO A 237 24.10 17.00 13.51
CA PRO A 237 24.40 15.58 13.71
C PRO A 237 23.60 14.91 14.83
N ALA A 238 23.10 15.69 15.80
CA ALA A 238 22.27 15.19 16.89
C ALA A 238 20.88 14.70 16.45
N ASP A 239 20.44 15.08 15.24
CA ASP A 239 19.15 14.64 14.70
C ASP A 239 19.20 13.18 14.18
N LEU A 240 20.41 12.61 14.09
CA LEU A 240 20.60 11.21 13.71
C LEU A 240 20.74 10.33 14.95
N PRO A 241 20.05 9.16 15.00
CA PRO A 241 20.24 8.20 16.08
C PRO A 241 21.72 7.81 16.24
N PRO A 242 22.25 7.71 17.47
CA PRO A 242 23.67 7.39 17.70
C PRO A 242 24.13 6.09 17.02
N ASN A 243 23.26 5.08 16.97
CA ASN A 243 23.58 3.82 16.31
C ASN A 243 23.78 3.99 14.80
N VAL A 244 22.92 4.79 14.15
CA VAL A 244 23.03 5.10 12.71
C VAL A 244 24.28 5.94 12.46
N LEU A 245 24.49 7.00 13.26
CA LEU A 245 25.68 7.85 13.19
C LEU A 245 26.98 7.05 13.35
N GLY A 246 26.97 5.99 14.16
CA GLY A 246 28.08 5.06 14.34
C GLY A 246 28.39 4.21 13.10
N GLN A 247 27.42 3.99 12.21
CA GLN A 247 27.62 3.26 10.94
C GLN A 247 28.18 4.15 9.82
N LEU A 248 28.13 5.49 9.97
CA LEU A 248 28.57 6.42 8.94
C LEU A 248 30.09 6.60 8.96
N GLY A 249 30.74 6.01 7.96
CA GLY A 249 32.20 6.03 7.81
C GLY A 249 32.75 7.31 7.19
N ASN A 250 32.06 7.87 6.19
CA ASN A 250 32.45 9.13 5.55
C ASN A 250 31.73 10.31 6.21
N ARG A 251 32.46 11.40 6.45
CA ARG A 251 31.95 12.59 7.13
C ARG A 251 32.42 13.86 6.41
N VAL A 252 31.47 14.73 6.12
CA VAL A 252 31.70 16.09 5.60
C VAL A 252 30.90 17.03 6.48
N GLN A 253 31.58 17.73 7.39
CA GLN A 253 30.95 18.63 8.35
C GLN A 253 31.22 20.07 7.97
N HIS A 254 30.16 20.77 7.58
CA HIS A 254 30.19 22.21 7.39
C HIS A 254 30.17 22.94 8.73
N ALA A 255 30.35 24.26 8.65
CA ALA A 255 30.39 25.14 9.79
C ALA A 255 29.17 24.95 10.71
N LEU A 256 29.44 24.81 12.01
CA LEU A 256 28.40 24.83 13.04
C LEU A 256 28.43 26.17 13.75
N ARG A 257 27.25 26.72 14.03
CA ARG A 257 27.08 27.96 14.79
C ARG A 257 26.42 27.59 16.11
N GLY A 258 26.98 28.05 17.22
CA GLY A 258 26.46 27.75 18.54
C GLY A 258 26.79 28.86 19.52
N PHE A 259 25.75 29.47 20.07
CA PHE A 259 25.84 30.57 21.05
C PHE A 259 25.31 30.13 22.41
N THR A 260 24.50 29.07 22.45
CA THR A 260 23.92 28.51 23.68
C THR A 260 24.78 27.36 24.23
N PRO A 261 24.67 27.05 25.55
CA PRO A 261 25.36 25.90 26.13
C PRO A 261 24.93 24.54 25.55
N VAL A 262 23.74 24.44 24.96
CA VAL A 262 23.28 23.22 24.29
C VAL A 262 24.02 23.06 22.96
N GLU A 263 24.06 24.10 22.14
CA GLU A 263 24.75 24.08 20.84
C GLU A 263 26.27 23.88 21.00
N GLN A 264 26.89 24.48 22.02
CA GLN A 264 28.32 24.24 22.31
C GLN A 264 28.61 22.76 22.63
N ARG A 265 27.70 22.10 23.37
CA ARG A 265 27.81 20.65 23.61
C ARG A 265 27.66 19.85 22.32
N GLN A 266 26.78 20.26 21.41
CA GLN A 266 26.62 19.61 20.10
C GLN A 266 27.86 19.78 19.21
N ILE A 267 28.46 20.98 19.18
CA ILE A 267 29.71 21.22 18.45
C ILE A 267 30.83 20.32 18.97
N ARG A 268 30.98 20.23 20.30
CA ARG A 268 31.95 19.34 20.92
C ARG A 268 31.69 17.88 20.59
N ALA A 269 30.44 17.44 20.67
CA ALA A 269 30.06 16.07 20.32
C ALA A 269 30.42 15.76 18.86
N ALA A 270 30.08 16.65 17.92
CA ALA A 270 30.41 16.51 16.51
C ALA A 270 31.93 16.44 16.28
N ALA A 271 32.71 17.31 16.94
CA ALA A 271 34.17 17.32 16.85
C ALA A 271 34.79 15.99 17.31
N GLN A 272 34.26 15.39 18.38
CA GLN A 272 34.75 14.12 18.93
C GLN A 272 34.47 12.90 18.04
N THR A 273 33.58 13.04 17.05
CA THR A 273 33.30 11.95 16.12
C THR A 273 34.35 11.78 15.02
N PHE A 274 35.24 12.76 14.85
CA PHE A 274 36.32 12.71 13.88
C PHE A 274 37.54 11.98 14.42
N ARG A 275 38.29 11.32 13.53
CA ARG A 275 39.63 10.86 13.86
C ARG A 275 40.52 12.09 14.13
N PRO A 276 41.17 12.20 15.30
CA PRO A 276 41.91 13.40 15.68
C PRO A 276 43.05 13.73 14.72
N ASN A 277 43.22 15.03 14.44
CA ASN A 277 44.36 15.55 13.70
C ASN A 277 45.23 16.40 14.64
N PRO A 278 46.49 16.02 14.93
CA PRO A 278 47.37 16.81 15.81
C PRO A 278 47.62 18.25 15.35
N LYS A 279 47.38 18.55 14.07
CA LYS A 279 47.58 19.88 13.47
C LYS A 279 46.34 20.76 13.53
N ILE A 280 45.18 20.21 13.89
CA ILE A 280 43.90 20.91 13.82
C ILE A 280 43.12 20.71 15.12
N ASP A 281 42.72 21.81 15.74
CA ASP A 281 41.69 21.78 16.78
C ASP A 281 40.32 21.69 16.12
N THR A 282 39.77 20.48 16.05
CA THR A 282 38.49 20.20 15.40
C THR A 282 37.34 21.03 15.98
N GLU A 283 37.24 21.18 17.30
CA GLU A 283 36.17 21.93 17.96
C GLU A 283 36.25 23.41 17.58
N LYS A 284 37.46 23.99 17.63
CA LYS A 284 37.69 25.38 17.23
C LYS A 284 37.40 25.59 15.74
N VAL A 285 37.96 24.76 14.86
CA VAL A 285 37.81 24.92 13.41
C VAL A 285 36.35 24.83 12.99
N LEU A 286 35.53 23.95 13.57
CA LEU A 286 34.10 23.87 13.26
C LEU A 286 33.36 25.19 13.41
N THR A 287 33.77 26.04 14.36
CA THR A 287 33.18 27.36 14.57
C THR A 287 33.74 28.43 13.62
N GLU A 288 34.94 28.23 13.09
CA GLU A 288 35.67 29.19 12.23
C GLU A 288 35.45 28.95 10.74
N LEU A 289 34.94 27.77 10.33
CA LEU A 289 34.70 27.44 8.93
C LEU A 289 33.84 28.51 8.23
N ALA A 290 34.31 28.92 7.05
CA ALA A 290 33.59 29.82 6.15
C ALA A 290 32.72 29.05 5.16
N THR A 291 31.89 29.77 4.40
CA THR A 291 31.05 29.17 3.35
C THR A 291 31.92 28.45 2.31
N GLY A 292 31.53 27.22 1.98
CA GLY A 292 32.27 26.35 1.06
C GLY A 292 33.52 25.71 1.69
N GLU A 293 33.71 25.80 3.00
CA GLU A 293 34.69 24.98 3.71
C GLU A 293 34.00 23.88 4.51
N ALA A 294 34.73 22.81 4.77
CA ALA A 294 34.27 21.70 5.58
C ALA A 294 35.43 21.00 6.30
N LEU A 295 35.14 20.34 7.40
CA LEU A 295 35.97 19.27 7.91
C LEU A 295 35.58 17.96 7.21
N VAL A 296 36.56 17.27 6.65
CA VAL A 296 36.37 16.07 5.84
C VAL A 296 37.15 14.91 6.45
N SER A 297 36.50 13.76 6.57
CA SER A 297 37.11 12.49 6.94
C SER A 297 36.42 11.39 6.16
N CYS A 298 37.16 10.73 5.27
CA CYS A 298 36.65 9.62 4.46
C CYS A 298 37.35 8.32 4.89
N LEU A 299 36.73 7.18 4.60
CA LEU A 299 37.34 5.88 4.80
C LEU A 299 38.55 5.70 3.86
N ASP A 300 39.60 5.07 4.36
CA ASP A 300 40.71 4.56 3.56
C ASP A 300 40.36 3.21 2.89
N ALA A 301 41.32 2.64 2.15
CA ALA A 301 41.15 1.35 1.47
C ALA A 301 40.90 0.17 2.42
N ASP A 302 41.31 0.29 3.70
CA ASP A 302 41.03 -0.72 4.73
C ASP A 302 39.67 -0.48 5.42
N GLY A 303 38.91 0.53 4.99
CA GLY A 303 37.64 0.92 5.59
C GLY A 303 37.80 1.64 6.94
N ARG A 304 38.98 2.19 7.25
CA ARG A 304 39.23 2.95 8.49
C ARG A 304 39.03 4.45 8.25
N PRO A 305 38.43 5.19 9.18
CA PRO A 305 38.32 6.64 9.05
C PRO A 305 39.68 7.33 8.93
N GLY A 306 39.86 8.11 7.87
CA GLY A 306 41.02 8.97 7.67
C GLY A 306 41.10 10.08 8.73
N ILE A 307 42.31 10.62 8.92
CA ILE A 307 42.52 11.80 9.79
C ILE A 307 41.67 12.96 9.26
N VAL A 308 40.99 13.69 10.13
CA VAL A 308 40.17 14.82 9.69
C VAL A 308 41.03 15.95 9.10
N GLU A 309 40.60 16.49 7.97
CA GLU A 309 41.25 17.61 7.31
C GLU A 309 40.27 18.75 7.05
N ARG A 310 40.77 20.00 7.04
CA ARG A 310 39.99 21.14 6.56
C ARG A 310 40.13 21.21 5.04
N GLY A 311 39.00 21.09 4.34
CA GLY A 311 38.92 21.12 2.88
C GLY A 311 38.06 22.27 2.38
N TYR A 312 38.26 22.60 1.11
CA TYR A 312 37.44 23.54 0.35
C TYR A 312 36.58 22.78 -0.65
N ILE A 313 35.30 23.12 -0.70
CA ILE A 313 34.37 22.56 -1.68
C ILE A 313 34.58 23.26 -3.03
N VAL A 314 34.75 22.46 -4.08
CA VAL A 314 34.84 22.90 -5.47
C VAL A 314 33.44 23.29 -5.98
N THR A 315 33.37 24.27 -6.86
CA THR A 315 32.10 24.68 -7.49
C THR A 315 31.57 23.59 -8.43
N PRO A 316 30.24 23.38 -8.52
CA PRO A 316 29.68 22.36 -9.40
C PRO A 316 29.95 22.67 -10.88
N HIS A 317 29.92 21.63 -11.71
CA HIS A 317 30.01 21.75 -13.17
C HIS A 317 28.65 22.07 -13.83
N SER A 318 27.56 21.76 -13.15
CA SER A 318 26.20 22.07 -13.59
C SER A 318 25.75 23.45 -13.12
N MET A 319 24.58 23.86 -13.61
CA MET A 319 23.94 25.10 -13.15
C MET A 319 23.83 25.15 -11.62
N PHE A 320 24.18 26.30 -11.06
CA PHE A 320 24.00 26.62 -9.64
C PHE A 320 22.67 27.38 -9.47
N GLY A 321 21.65 26.73 -8.91
CA GLY A 321 20.33 27.34 -8.67
C GLY A 321 19.17 26.39 -8.96
N THR A 322 17.95 26.92 -8.85
CA THR A 322 16.70 26.20 -9.14
C THR A 322 16.34 26.29 -10.62
N ILE A 323 15.67 25.27 -11.13
CA ILE A 323 15.02 25.29 -12.45
C ILE A 323 13.57 25.79 -12.31
N ASP A 324 13.05 26.41 -13.36
CA ASP A 324 11.63 26.72 -13.45
C ASP A 324 10.78 25.46 -13.76
N ASP A 325 9.48 25.55 -13.51
CA ASP A 325 8.55 24.44 -13.73
C ASP A 325 8.38 24.09 -15.21
N GLY A 326 8.58 25.05 -16.12
CA GLY A 326 8.53 24.82 -17.56
C GLY A 326 9.65 23.88 -18.01
N LEU A 327 10.89 24.18 -17.59
CA LEU A 327 12.03 23.30 -17.83
C LEU A 327 11.85 21.93 -17.16
N ARG A 328 11.31 21.86 -15.94
CA ARG A 328 11.04 20.58 -15.27
C ARG A 328 10.08 19.71 -16.09
N ARG A 329 8.96 20.28 -16.56
CA ARG A 329 7.99 19.56 -17.40
C ARG A 329 8.60 19.07 -18.71
N GLN A 330 9.48 19.85 -19.32
CA GLN A 330 10.21 19.42 -20.53
C GLN A 330 11.12 18.23 -20.26
N LEU A 331 11.84 18.22 -19.13
CA LEU A 331 12.71 17.12 -18.74
C LEU A 331 11.91 15.84 -18.41
N ILE A 332 10.75 15.97 -17.76
CA ILE A 332 9.83 14.85 -17.51
C ILE A 332 9.29 14.29 -18.83
N ALA A 333 8.82 15.16 -19.73
CA ALA A 333 8.26 14.73 -21.02
C ALA A 333 9.31 14.06 -21.94
N ALA A 334 10.58 14.49 -21.85
CA ALA A 334 11.68 13.88 -22.60
C ALA A 334 12.23 12.59 -21.95
N SER A 335 11.81 12.28 -20.73
CA SER A 335 12.31 11.12 -19.99
C SER A 335 11.76 9.81 -20.58
N PRO A 336 12.60 8.77 -20.75
CA PRO A 336 12.15 7.46 -21.22
C PRO A 336 11.28 6.72 -20.21
N MET A 337 11.13 7.24 -18.99
CA MET A 337 10.22 6.71 -17.96
C MET A 337 8.77 7.13 -18.21
N GLY A 338 8.57 8.14 -19.07
CA GLY A 338 7.25 8.55 -19.52
C GLY A 338 6.49 7.39 -20.16
N GLY A 339 5.20 7.30 -19.89
CA GLY A 339 4.33 6.21 -20.32
C GLY A 339 4.41 4.92 -19.49
N LYS A 340 5.56 4.60 -18.86
CA LYS A 340 5.64 3.46 -17.92
C LYS A 340 4.89 3.81 -16.63
N TYR A 341 5.28 4.89 -15.96
CA TYR A 341 4.75 5.21 -14.63
C TYR A 341 3.55 6.18 -14.67
N ASP A 342 3.44 6.98 -15.72
CA ASP A 342 2.46 8.08 -15.78
C ASP A 342 0.99 7.62 -15.74
N ARG A 343 0.72 6.34 -16.04
CA ARG A 343 -0.62 5.77 -16.01
C ARG A 343 -0.70 4.71 -14.93
N GLU A 344 -1.69 4.88 -14.07
CA GLU A 344 -2.07 3.85 -13.12
C GLU A 344 -2.64 2.64 -13.87
N ILE A 345 -2.29 1.45 -13.42
CA ILE A 345 -2.80 0.19 -13.96
C ILE A 345 -3.71 -0.42 -12.90
N ASP A 346 -4.99 -0.55 -13.24
CA ASP A 346 -5.99 -1.18 -12.40
C ASP A 346 -6.25 -2.62 -12.90
N ARG A 347 -5.71 -3.61 -12.18
CA ARG A 347 -5.91 -5.04 -12.47
C ARG A 347 -6.97 -5.59 -11.52
N GLU A 348 -7.58 -6.71 -11.88
CA GLU A 348 -8.48 -7.41 -10.94
C GLU A 348 -7.71 -7.82 -9.68
N SER A 349 -8.08 -7.24 -8.54
CA SER A 349 -7.45 -7.46 -7.24
C SER A 349 -8.48 -7.91 -6.20
N ALA A 350 -8.05 -7.96 -4.93
CA ALA A 350 -8.90 -8.46 -3.86
C ALA A 350 -10.21 -7.66 -3.74
N TYR A 351 -10.17 -6.35 -3.95
CA TYR A 351 -11.36 -5.50 -3.89
C TYR A 351 -12.43 -5.93 -4.90
N GLU A 352 -12.08 -6.13 -6.18
CA GLU A 352 -13.01 -6.52 -7.24
C GLU A 352 -13.60 -7.91 -6.96
N ILE A 353 -12.73 -8.87 -6.61
CA ILE A 353 -13.12 -10.26 -6.33
C ILE A 353 -14.10 -10.31 -5.15
N LEU A 354 -13.78 -9.63 -4.05
CA LEU A 354 -14.63 -9.62 -2.86
C LEU A 354 -15.93 -8.86 -3.09
N THR A 355 -15.89 -7.75 -3.81
CA THR A 355 -17.10 -6.99 -4.18
C THR A 355 -18.03 -7.82 -5.06
N ALA A 356 -17.47 -8.58 -6.01
CA ALA A 356 -18.23 -9.51 -6.83
C ALA A 356 -18.87 -10.62 -5.98
N LYS A 357 -18.14 -11.20 -5.03
CA LYS A 357 -18.68 -12.21 -4.09
C LYS A 357 -19.83 -11.67 -3.25
N VAL A 358 -19.66 -10.49 -2.64
CA VAL A 358 -20.73 -9.87 -1.84
C VAL A 358 -21.99 -9.62 -2.67
N LYS A 359 -21.84 -9.17 -3.93
CA LYS A 359 -22.98 -9.01 -4.85
C LYS A 359 -23.66 -10.34 -5.18
N GLN A 360 -22.88 -11.41 -5.40
CA GLN A 360 -23.41 -12.74 -5.67
C GLN A 360 -24.16 -13.32 -4.47
N GLU A 361 -23.60 -13.18 -3.26
CA GLU A 361 -24.23 -13.63 -2.01
C GLU A 361 -25.51 -12.86 -1.72
N ALA A 362 -25.52 -11.54 -1.91
CA ALA A 362 -26.72 -10.71 -1.76
C ALA A 362 -27.81 -11.12 -2.75
N ALA A 363 -27.45 -11.39 -4.01
CA ALA A 363 -28.40 -11.88 -5.02
C ALA A 363 -28.95 -13.27 -4.67
N ALA A 364 -28.10 -14.17 -4.17
CA ALA A 364 -28.51 -15.50 -3.72
C ALA A 364 -29.45 -15.44 -2.51
N GLN A 365 -29.16 -14.59 -1.52
CA GLN A 365 -30.03 -14.37 -0.36
C GLN A 365 -31.37 -13.75 -0.77
N GLN A 366 -31.37 -12.76 -1.68
CA GLN A 366 -32.62 -12.21 -2.21
C GLN A 366 -33.44 -13.25 -2.96
N ALA A 367 -32.80 -14.10 -3.77
CA ALA A 367 -33.48 -15.20 -4.45
C ALA A 367 -34.06 -16.22 -3.46
N GLN A 368 -33.32 -16.55 -2.39
CA GLN A 368 -33.78 -17.46 -1.34
C GLN A 368 -34.94 -16.86 -0.53
N GLN A 369 -34.87 -15.58 -0.17
CA GLN A 369 -35.97 -14.87 0.51
C GLN A 369 -37.21 -14.78 -0.38
N ALA A 370 -37.05 -14.47 -1.67
CA ALA A 370 -38.14 -14.46 -2.63
C ALA A 370 -38.78 -15.85 -2.78
N GLU A 371 -37.96 -16.92 -2.76
CA GLU A 371 -38.46 -18.29 -2.81
C GLU A 371 -39.19 -18.69 -1.52
N GLU A 372 -38.65 -18.35 -0.34
CA GLU A 372 -39.35 -18.56 0.93
C GLU A 372 -40.67 -17.79 0.99
N GLN A 373 -40.71 -16.57 0.46
CA GLN A 373 -41.92 -15.76 0.41
C GLN A 373 -42.96 -16.36 -0.54
N ARG A 374 -42.55 -16.81 -1.74
CA ARG A 374 -43.43 -17.57 -2.66
C ARG A 374 -43.96 -18.85 -2.02
N GLN A 375 -43.12 -19.57 -1.27
CA GLN A 375 -43.55 -20.78 -0.55
C GLN A 375 -44.55 -20.47 0.56
N LYS A 376 -44.34 -19.39 1.33
CA LYS A 376 -45.29 -18.91 2.35
C LYS A 376 -46.62 -18.47 1.73
N GLU A 377 -46.58 -17.75 0.61
CA GLU A 377 -47.78 -17.34 -0.13
C GLU A 377 -48.55 -18.55 -0.70
N MET A 378 -47.85 -19.52 -1.30
CA MET A 378 -48.47 -20.77 -1.76
C MET A 378 -49.08 -21.59 -0.61
N GLN A 379 -48.42 -21.64 0.55
CA GLN A 379 -48.97 -22.31 1.73
C GLN A 379 -50.19 -21.57 2.30
N ALA A 380 -50.18 -20.23 2.31
CA ALA A 380 -51.32 -19.41 2.72
C ALA A 380 -52.52 -19.62 1.78
N GLN A 381 -52.29 -19.57 0.47
CA GLN A 381 -53.32 -19.84 -0.55
C GLN A 381 -53.88 -21.28 -0.43
N ARG A 382 -53.03 -22.28 -0.17
CA ARG A 382 -53.50 -23.66 0.09
C ARG A 382 -54.38 -23.75 1.34
N LYS A 383 -53.99 -23.10 2.44
CA LYS A 383 -54.79 -23.08 3.67
C LYS A 383 -56.12 -22.35 3.48
N GLU A 384 -56.12 -21.27 2.71
CA GLU A 384 -57.34 -20.52 2.39
C GLU A 384 -58.28 -21.32 1.49
N TYR A 385 -57.73 -21.99 0.48
CA TYR A 385 -58.48 -22.92 -0.38
C TYR A 385 -59.08 -24.09 0.41
N GLU A 386 -58.32 -24.70 1.34
CA GLU A 386 -58.86 -25.73 2.24
C GLU A 386 -59.96 -25.21 3.18
N ARG A 387 -59.83 -23.96 3.66
CA ARG A 387 -60.85 -23.33 4.51
C ARG A 387 -62.14 -23.09 3.73
N GLN A 388 -62.04 -22.57 2.50
CA GLN A 388 -63.17 -22.37 1.60
C GLN A 388 -63.85 -23.71 1.25
N GLN A 389 -63.08 -24.78 0.98
CA GLN A 389 -63.65 -26.11 0.76
C GLN A 389 -64.39 -26.66 1.98
N LYS A 390 -63.83 -26.51 3.19
CA LYS A 390 -64.49 -26.93 4.45
C LYS A 390 -65.78 -26.15 4.70
N GLU A 391 -65.79 -24.86 4.38
CA GLU A 391 -66.97 -23.99 4.52
C GLU A 391 -68.05 -24.35 3.51
N GLN A 392 -67.70 -24.58 2.24
CA GLN A 392 -68.63 -25.09 1.22
C GLN A 392 -69.20 -26.47 1.61
N ALA A 393 -68.37 -27.38 2.11
CA ALA A 393 -68.82 -28.69 2.58
C ALA A 393 -69.77 -28.58 3.79
N ARG A 394 -69.54 -27.61 4.69
CA ARG A 394 -70.44 -27.32 5.82
C ARG A 394 -71.77 -26.74 5.35
N LEU A 395 -71.75 -25.77 4.44
CA LEU A 395 -72.96 -25.19 3.84
C LEU A 395 -73.77 -26.24 3.06
N GLN A 396 -73.12 -27.14 2.33
CA GLN A 396 -73.78 -28.29 1.70
C GLN A 396 -74.42 -29.21 2.73
N ARG A 397 -73.71 -29.56 3.81
CA ARG A 397 -74.29 -30.38 4.91
C ARG A 397 -75.47 -29.71 5.59
N GLU A 398 -75.42 -28.39 5.79
CA GLU A 398 -76.53 -27.60 6.35
C GLU A 398 -77.71 -27.55 5.38
N ARG A 399 -77.47 -27.39 4.06
CA ARG A 399 -78.49 -27.49 3.00
C ARG A 399 -79.13 -28.88 2.95
N ASP A 400 -78.34 -29.94 3.01
CA ASP A 400 -78.83 -31.32 3.02
C ASP A 400 -79.64 -31.63 4.29
N ALA A 401 -79.19 -31.12 5.45
CA ALA A 401 -79.93 -31.25 6.70
C ALA A 401 -81.24 -30.44 6.70
N ALA A 402 -81.25 -29.24 6.10
CA ALA A 402 -82.45 -28.43 5.90
C ALA A 402 -83.43 -29.08 4.92
N MET A 403 -82.94 -29.65 3.82
CA MET A 403 -83.72 -30.47 2.88
C MET A 403 -84.34 -31.69 3.57
N ARG A 404 -83.57 -32.41 4.40
CA ARG A 404 -84.09 -33.53 5.21
C ARG A 404 -85.13 -33.10 6.24
N ARG A 405 -85.07 -31.88 6.78
CA ARG A 405 -86.10 -31.33 7.68
C ARG A 405 -87.33 -30.82 6.92
N ALA A 406 -87.16 -30.26 5.73
CA ALA A 406 -88.25 -29.76 4.89
C ALA A 406 -89.04 -30.91 4.21
N TYR A 407 -88.39 -32.03 3.91
CA TYR A 407 -89.01 -33.23 3.32
C TYR A 407 -89.21 -34.38 4.33
N GLY A 408 -89.00 -34.13 5.63
CA GLY A 408 -89.09 -35.12 6.69
C GLY A 408 -90.49 -35.28 7.26
N GLY A 409 -91.47 -35.63 6.42
CA GLY A 409 -92.83 -35.97 6.83
C GLY A 409 -93.29 -37.29 6.19
N THR A 410 -93.36 -38.33 7.04
CA THR A 410 -94.03 -39.64 6.88
C THR A 410 -93.59 -40.59 5.75
N GLY A 411 -93.51 -41.89 6.07
CA GLY A 411 -93.68 -42.97 5.10
C GLY A 411 -92.53 -43.95 4.94
N ARG A 412 -92.54 -44.99 5.77
CA ARG A 412 -91.83 -46.26 5.54
C ARG A 412 -92.26 -46.86 4.19
N ARG A 413 -91.35 -46.99 3.21
CA ARG A 413 -91.55 -47.88 2.04
C ARG A 413 -90.26 -48.58 1.60
N ARG A 414 -90.45 -49.86 1.25
CA ARG A 414 -89.46 -50.86 0.86
C ARG A 414 -88.66 -50.48 -0.40
N LYS A 415 -87.45 -51.01 -0.48
CA LYS A 415 -86.54 -51.01 -1.63
C LYS A 415 -87.17 -51.63 -2.89
N SER A 416 -86.78 -51.11 -4.07
CA SER A 416 -86.85 -51.78 -5.37
C SER A 416 -85.48 -51.66 -6.06
N PRO A 417 -85.00 -52.69 -6.79
CA PRO A 417 -83.61 -52.78 -7.24
C PRO A 417 -83.45 -52.24 -8.67
N LEU A 418 -83.22 -50.94 -8.85
CA LEU A 418 -82.71 -50.39 -10.13
C LEU A 418 -82.13 -48.96 -10.05
N GLU A 419 -81.54 -48.57 -8.92
CA GLU A 419 -80.87 -47.26 -8.76
C GLU A 419 -79.49 -47.42 -8.12
N GLN A 420 -78.67 -48.29 -8.72
CA GLN A 420 -77.29 -48.51 -8.31
C GLN A 420 -76.36 -48.39 -9.52
N MET A 421 -76.45 -47.27 -10.24
CA MET A 421 -75.50 -46.86 -11.27
C MET A 421 -75.70 -45.37 -11.53
N GLY A 422 -74.74 -44.52 -11.14
CA GLY A 422 -74.71 -43.12 -11.58
C GLY A 422 -74.30 -42.04 -10.59
N ASN A 423 -73.79 -42.35 -9.40
CA ASN A 423 -73.16 -41.34 -8.51
C ASN A 423 -71.68 -41.62 -8.24
N THR A 424 -70.99 -42.16 -9.23
CA THR A 424 -69.55 -42.44 -9.20
C THR A 424 -68.89 -41.90 -10.47
N ALA A 425 -69.02 -40.60 -10.70
CA ALA A 425 -68.35 -39.93 -11.82
C ALA A 425 -68.08 -38.44 -11.52
N LEU A 426 -67.61 -38.09 -10.31
CA LEU A 426 -67.25 -36.69 -10.02
C LEU A 426 -66.12 -36.48 -8.99
N ASN A 427 -65.26 -37.48 -8.74
CA ASN A 427 -64.08 -37.32 -7.87
C ASN A 427 -62.77 -37.90 -8.46
N THR A 428 -62.68 -38.00 -9.78
CA THR A 428 -61.46 -38.56 -10.44
C THR A 428 -61.12 -37.86 -11.75
N ILE A 429 -61.22 -36.54 -11.77
CA ILE A 429 -60.59 -35.70 -12.80
C ILE A 429 -59.92 -34.53 -12.07
N GLY A 430 -58.67 -34.73 -11.64
CA GLY A 430 -57.94 -33.71 -10.88
C GLY A 430 -56.58 -34.13 -10.32
N ARG A 431 -56.02 -35.28 -10.73
CA ARG A 431 -54.67 -35.72 -10.30
C ARG A 431 -53.68 -36.02 -11.43
N GLU A 432 -53.99 -35.68 -12.68
CA GLU A 432 -53.08 -35.93 -13.82
C GLU A 432 -52.80 -34.75 -14.76
N LEU A 433 -53.21 -33.53 -14.42
CA LEU A 433 -52.88 -32.32 -15.22
C LEU A 433 -51.99 -31.34 -14.46
N GLY A 434 -50.85 -31.84 -13.98
CA GLY A 434 -49.88 -31.03 -13.22
C GLY A 434 -48.43 -31.49 -13.34
N ARG A 435 -48.05 -32.11 -14.47
CA ARG A 435 -46.67 -32.60 -14.70
C ARG A 435 -46.11 -32.38 -16.11
N SER A 436 -46.68 -31.48 -16.91
CA SER A 436 -46.24 -31.25 -18.30
C SER A 436 -45.95 -29.80 -18.70
N VAL A 437 -45.84 -28.83 -17.78
CA VAL A 437 -45.57 -27.41 -18.14
C VAL A 437 -44.26 -26.84 -17.58
N ILE A 438 -43.36 -27.65 -17.03
CA ILE A 438 -41.99 -27.20 -16.69
C ILE A 438 -40.96 -28.11 -17.35
N ARG A 439 -40.89 -28.01 -18.69
CA ARG A 439 -39.68 -28.29 -19.47
C ARG A 439 -39.84 -27.74 -20.88
N GLY A 440 -39.05 -26.72 -21.21
CA GLY A 440 -39.14 -25.93 -22.44
C GLY A 440 -39.48 -24.51 -22.05
N ILE A 441 -38.50 -23.65 -21.79
CA ILE A 441 -37.72 -22.97 -22.81
C ILE A 441 -36.33 -22.64 -22.23
N LEU A 442 -35.28 -22.84 -23.05
CA LEU A 442 -33.83 -22.64 -22.84
C LEU A 442 -33.02 -23.87 -22.42
N GLY A 443 -32.47 -24.58 -23.41
CA GLY A 443 -31.47 -25.63 -23.20
C GLY A 443 -31.04 -26.36 -24.47
N SER A 444 -30.13 -25.73 -25.22
CA SER A 444 -29.10 -26.30 -26.09
C SER A 444 -29.47 -27.22 -27.27
N LEU A 445 -29.42 -26.61 -28.46
CA LEU A 445 -28.77 -27.19 -29.62
C LEU A 445 -27.32 -27.57 -29.27
N ARG A 446 -26.94 -28.80 -29.59
CA ARG A 446 -25.55 -29.22 -29.75
C ARG A 446 -25.40 -29.78 -31.17
N ARG A 447 -24.75 -29.00 -32.03
CA ARG A 447 -23.79 -29.46 -33.02
C ARG A 447 -22.73 -28.38 -33.17
#